data_AF-A0A945X320-F1
#
_entry.id   AF-A0A945X320-F1
#
_cell.length_a   1.000
_cell.length_b   1.000
_cell.length_c   1.000
_cell.angle_alpha   90.00
_cell.angle_beta   90.00
_cell.angle_gamma   90.00
#
_symmetry.space_group_name_H-M   'P 1'
#
loop_
_entity.id
_entity.type
_entity.pdbx_description
1 polymer ?
#
loop_
_entity_poly.entity_id
_entity_poly.type
_entity_poly.pdbx_seq_one_letter_code
_entity_poly.pdbx_strand_id
1 'polypeptide(L)'
;MSASKRRKRWGIATGVVGLLILGVLSMVGLAGRRPKEPPIPAGRQTEMVVGIEIAPITQPAKQTLTPAIAKVAVSAGMRPQQAKGAEPGPTGSLPPLRANYRRYMGFVAYARCMEALGAAFYLYQPGHAYVYRIDPVRFSVVRESVEDLSKHGFSPRSRVISDEPALKSAVDQVRQRYGLSDPEIVMLVPTDLEGGLSSYLAGHLPAAASVELRNVVALDGHYRPRGHGMCLVVTQVTTDDGRQVKTDLTVPLG
;
A
#
# COMPACT_ATOMS: atom_id res chain seq x y z
N MET A 1 -62.45 -28.12 -40.04
CA MET A 1 -61.49 -27.02 -39.77
C MET A 1 -62.29 -25.76 -39.50
N SER A 2 -62.19 -25.18 -38.29
CA SER A 2 -62.99 -24.02 -37.88
C SER A 2 -62.13 -22.98 -37.16
N ALA A 3 -62.24 -21.73 -37.62
CA ALA A 3 -61.38 -20.59 -37.35
C ALA A 3 -61.86 -19.75 -36.14
N SER A 4 -61.97 -20.36 -34.94
CA SER A 4 -62.43 -19.64 -33.73
C SER A 4 -61.43 -19.57 -32.58
N LYS A 5 -60.19 -20.07 -32.73
CA LYS A 5 -59.22 -20.17 -31.61
C LYS A 5 -58.07 -19.16 -31.58
N ARG A 6 -58.03 -18.12 -32.42
CA ARG A 6 -56.88 -17.19 -32.52
C ARG A 6 -57.11 -15.72 -32.09
N ARG A 7 -58.15 -15.40 -31.30
CA ARG A 7 -58.42 -14.00 -30.86
C ARG A 7 -58.46 -13.75 -29.35
N LYS A 8 -57.79 -14.56 -28.52
CA LYS A 8 -57.86 -14.41 -27.04
C LYS A 8 -56.54 -14.26 -26.28
N ARG A 9 -55.41 -13.99 -26.96
CA ARG A 9 -54.09 -13.92 -26.29
C ARG A 9 -53.33 -12.58 -26.42
N TRP A 10 -53.91 -11.56 -27.05
CA TRP A 10 -53.22 -10.28 -27.27
C TRP A 10 -53.73 -9.10 -26.43
N GLY A 11 -54.72 -9.30 -25.55
CA GLY A 11 -55.34 -8.22 -24.77
C GLY A 11 -54.88 -8.09 -23.31
N ILE A 12 -53.98 -8.94 -22.81
CA ILE A 12 -53.62 -8.98 -21.38
C ILE A 12 -52.17 -8.51 -21.11
N ALA A 13 -51.31 -8.48 -22.13
CA ALA A 13 -49.90 -8.13 -21.95
C ALA A 13 -49.62 -6.61 -21.90
N THR A 14 -50.54 -5.76 -22.35
CA THR A 14 -50.34 -4.30 -22.34
C THR A 14 -50.84 -3.61 -21.05
N GLY A 15 -51.72 -4.24 -20.28
CA GLY A 15 -52.25 -3.65 -19.04
C GLY A 15 -51.30 -3.74 -17.84
N VAL A 16 -50.47 -4.79 -17.76
CA VAL A 16 -49.59 -5.03 -16.61
C VAL A 16 -48.30 -4.22 -16.68
N VAL A 17 -47.81 -3.90 -17.88
CA VAL A 17 -46.59 -3.10 -18.06
C VAL A 17 -46.84 -1.61 -17.78
N GLY A 18 -48.03 -1.09 -18.11
CA GLY A 18 -48.40 0.30 -17.81
C GLY A 18 -48.52 0.61 -16.31
N LEU A 19 -48.97 -0.36 -15.50
CA LEU A 19 -49.18 -0.18 -14.06
C LEU A 19 -47.88 -0.28 -13.25
N LEU A 20 -46.89 -1.03 -13.74
CA LEU A 20 -45.55 -1.10 -13.12
C LEU A 20 -44.72 0.17 -13.34
N ILE A 21 -44.88 0.85 -14.49
CA ILE A 21 -44.17 2.11 -14.77
C ILE A 21 -44.74 3.27 -13.93
N LEU A 22 -46.06 3.28 -13.65
CA LEU A 22 -46.65 4.28 -12.75
C LEU A 22 -46.22 4.08 -11.28
N GLY A 23 -46.03 2.84 -10.83
CA GLY A 23 -45.60 2.54 -9.46
C GLY A 23 -44.17 2.97 -9.15
N VAL A 24 -43.26 2.88 -10.11
CA VAL A 24 -41.85 3.27 -9.92
C VAL A 24 -41.66 4.80 -9.96
N LEU A 25 -42.53 5.54 -10.66
CA LEU A 25 -42.49 7.01 -10.70
C LEU A 25 -43.09 7.69 -9.47
N SER A 26 -43.94 7.03 -8.68
CA SER A 26 -44.47 7.60 -7.42
C SER A 26 -43.50 7.50 -6.23
N MET A 27 -42.41 6.74 -6.33
CA MET A 27 -41.41 6.62 -5.24
C MET A 27 -40.27 7.64 -5.31
N VAL A 28 -40.22 8.50 -6.34
CA VAL A 28 -39.20 9.57 -6.47
C VAL A 28 -39.69 10.93 -5.92
N GLY A 29 -40.93 11.02 -5.44
CA GLY A 29 -41.56 12.29 -5.03
C GLY A 29 -41.54 12.66 -3.54
N LEU A 30 -40.90 11.89 -2.65
CA LEU A 30 -41.12 12.03 -1.19
C LEU A 30 -39.87 12.17 -0.30
N ALA A 31 -38.68 12.43 -0.86
CA ALA A 31 -37.46 12.70 -0.09
C ALA A 31 -37.03 14.19 -0.09
N GLY A 32 -37.98 15.11 -0.30
CA GLY A 32 -37.76 16.55 -0.39
C GLY A 32 -38.20 17.37 0.85
N ARG A 33 -38.14 16.82 2.07
CA ARG A 33 -38.45 17.57 3.29
C ARG A 33 -37.22 17.68 4.19
N ARG A 34 -36.52 18.80 4.09
CA ARG A 34 -35.55 19.25 5.11
C ARG A 34 -36.31 19.52 6.42
N PRO A 35 -35.91 18.95 7.57
CA PRO A 35 -36.32 19.50 8.85
C PRO A 35 -35.72 20.91 9.00
N LYS A 36 -36.56 21.90 9.34
CA LYS A 36 -36.10 23.21 9.84
C LYS A 36 -35.39 22.96 11.16
N GLU A 37 -34.10 23.25 11.23
CA GLU A 37 -33.39 23.34 12.51
C GLU A 37 -34.01 24.45 13.38
N PRO A 38 -34.18 24.22 14.70
CA PRO A 38 -34.50 25.29 15.64
C PRO A 38 -33.30 26.22 15.83
N PRO A 39 -33.52 27.52 16.12
CA PRO A 39 -32.43 28.47 16.33
C PRO A 39 -31.63 28.12 17.59
N ILE A 40 -30.32 27.97 17.44
CA ILE A 40 -29.38 27.81 18.56
C ILE A 40 -29.25 29.17 19.26
N PRO A 41 -29.41 29.25 20.59
CA PRO A 41 -29.24 30.49 21.35
C PRO A 41 -27.77 30.92 21.37
N ALA A 42 -27.53 32.19 21.04
CA ALA A 42 -26.25 32.86 21.25
C ALA A 42 -26.00 33.05 22.76
N GLY A 43 -24.92 32.46 23.26
CA GLY A 43 -24.56 32.48 24.68
C GLY A 43 -23.05 32.44 24.92
N ARG A 44 -22.45 33.63 24.87
CA ARG A 44 -21.27 34.15 25.61
C ARG A 44 -20.01 33.30 25.79
N GLN A 45 -18.93 33.96 25.37
CA GLN A 45 -17.51 33.76 25.66
C GLN A 45 -17.18 33.43 27.11
N THR A 46 -16.25 32.50 27.28
CA THR A 46 -15.19 32.59 28.30
C THR A 46 -13.85 32.35 27.61
N GLU A 47 -13.03 33.40 27.57
CA GLU A 47 -11.60 33.29 27.30
C GLU A 47 -10.95 32.47 28.40
N MET A 48 -10.09 31.53 28.02
CA MET A 48 -8.97 31.16 28.87
C MET A 48 -7.76 30.88 27.97
N VAL A 49 -6.86 31.86 27.94
CA VAL A 49 -5.50 31.72 27.41
C VAL A 49 -4.75 30.78 28.35
N VAL A 50 -4.27 29.65 27.82
CA VAL A 50 -3.16 28.90 28.44
C VAL A 50 -2.20 28.53 27.32
N GLY A 51 -1.03 29.17 27.35
CA GLY A 51 0.08 28.85 26.48
C GLY A 51 0.58 27.44 26.75
N ILE A 52 0.79 26.67 25.68
CA ILE A 52 1.52 25.42 25.79
C ILE A 52 2.99 25.76 25.52
N GLU A 53 3.73 25.96 26.60
CA GLU A 53 5.16 25.72 26.63
C GLU A 53 5.42 24.33 26.05
N ILE A 54 6.18 24.26 24.95
CA ILE A 54 6.75 23.01 24.47
C ILE A 54 7.94 22.72 25.38
N ALA A 55 7.68 22.08 26.51
CA ALA A 55 8.69 21.39 27.29
C ALA A 55 8.80 19.92 26.81
N PRO A 56 10.02 19.35 26.74
CA PRO A 56 10.29 18.08 26.08
C PRO A 56 9.82 16.91 26.94
N ILE A 57 9.05 15.98 26.34
CA ILE A 57 8.67 14.72 27.00
C ILE A 57 9.43 13.57 26.31
N THR A 58 10.57 13.27 26.91
CA THR A 58 11.05 11.97 27.36
C THR A 58 10.63 10.72 26.55
N GLN A 59 11.66 10.06 26.00
CA GLN A 59 11.62 8.71 25.43
C GLN A 59 10.90 7.70 26.36
N PRO A 60 9.97 6.87 25.86
CA PRO A 60 9.56 5.67 26.58
C PRO A 60 10.64 4.58 26.48
N ALA A 61 10.78 3.87 27.59
CA ALA A 61 11.85 2.96 27.93
C ALA A 61 12.11 1.84 26.91
N LYS A 62 13.40 1.51 26.79
CA LYS A 62 13.99 0.27 26.26
C LYS A 62 13.15 -0.96 26.64
N GLN A 63 12.38 -1.50 25.71
CA GLN A 63 11.82 -2.84 25.86
C GLN A 63 12.89 -3.87 25.48
N THR A 64 13.30 -4.63 26.50
CA THR A 64 14.24 -5.73 26.42
C THR A 64 13.68 -6.83 25.51
N LEU A 65 14.29 -7.01 24.34
CA LEU A 65 13.97 -8.12 23.43
C LEU A 65 14.35 -9.44 24.09
N THR A 66 13.37 -10.33 24.24
CA THR A 66 13.59 -11.70 24.70
C THR A 66 14.49 -12.44 23.68
N PRO A 67 15.62 -13.07 24.10
CA PRO A 67 16.67 -13.55 23.18
C PRO A 67 16.26 -14.67 22.20
N ALA A 68 15.18 -15.40 22.46
CA ALA A 68 14.81 -16.58 21.67
C ALA A 68 14.10 -16.25 20.34
N ILE A 69 13.32 -15.16 20.29
CA ILE A 69 12.54 -14.78 19.10
C ILE A 69 13.38 -13.92 18.14
N ALA A 70 14.34 -13.16 18.67
CA ALA A 70 15.31 -12.42 17.85
C ALA A 70 16.12 -13.34 16.94
N LYS A 71 16.40 -14.58 17.35
CA LYS A 71 17.18 -15.53 16.55
C LYS A 71 16.37 -16.12 15.38
N VAL A 72 15.06 -16.33 15.55
CA VAL A 72 14.19 -16.84 14.47
C VAL A 72 13.83 -15.72 13.49
N ALA A 73 13.58 -14.49 13.97
CA ALA A 73 13.29 -13.33 13.12
C ALA A 73 14.49 -12.85 12.30
N VAL A 74 15.73 -13.04 12.79
CA VAL A 74 16.96 -12.79 12.02
C VAL A 74 17.24 -13.92 11.02
N SER A 75 16.82 -15.15 11.32
CA SER A 75 16.94 -16.29 10.39
C SER A 75 15.90 -16.26 9.25
N ALA A 76 14.76 -15.59 9.47
CA ALA A 76 13.68 -15.46 8.49
C ALA A 76 13.65 -14.12 7.73
N GLY A 77 14.62 -13.22 7.95
CA GLY A 77 14.77 -11.98 7.16
C GLY A 77 13.61 -10.96 7.24
N MET A 78 12.67 -11.09 8.19
CA MET A 78 11.43 -10.29 8.22
C MET A 78 11.42 -9.19 9.27
N ARG A 79 12.54 -8.50 9.46
CA ARG A 79 12.52 -7.25 10.24
C ARG A 79 12.21 -6.09 9.29
N PRO A 80 11.15 -5.30 9.53
CA PRO A 80 11.00 -4.01 8.89
C PRO A 80 12.12 -3.10 9.38
N GLN A 81 13.25 -3.07 8.65
CA GLN A 81 14.24 -2.02 8.82
C GLN A 81 13.82 -0.82 7.97
N GLN A 82 12.94 0.02 8.53
CA GLN A 82 13.07 1.45 8.29
C GLN A 82 14.25 1.92 9.12
N ALA A 83 15.39 2.14 8.47
CA ALA A 83 16.59 2.61 9.14
C ALA A 83 16.36 4.02 9.73
N LYS A 84 15.96 4.10 11.00
CA LYS A 84 16.34 5.22 11.86
C LYS A 84 17.70 4.87 12.45
N GLY A 85 18.75 5.53 11.92
CA GLY A 85 20.09 5.50 12.49
C GLY A 85 20.86 4.19 12.33
N ALA A 86 20.89 3.62 11.13
CA ALA A 86 21.88 2.58 10.83
C ALA A 86 23.23 3.25 10.56
N GLU A 87 24.23 2.91 11.37
CA GLU A 87 25.64 3.11 11.01
C GLU A 87 25.92 2.52 9.62
N PRO A 88 26.90 3.08 8.88
CA PRO A 88 27.23 2.61 7.53
C PRO A 88 27.75 1.17 7.59
N GLY A 89 26.84 0.22 7.42
CA GLY A 89 27.16 -1.16 7.10
C GLY A 89 27.85 -1.24 5.74
N PRO A 90 28.61 -2.32 5.49
CA PRO A 90 29.56 -2.39 4.40
C PRO A 90 28.88 -2.13 3.05
N THR A 91 29.56 -1.40 2.18
CA THR A 91 29.29 -1.22 0.75
C THR A 91 28.56 -2.43 0.15
N GLY A 92 27.27 -2.26 -0.21
CA GLY A 92 26.48 -3.32 -0.83
C GLY A 92 24.97 -3.28 -0.60
N SER A 93 24.47 -2.55 0.39
CA SER A 93 23.02 -2.43 0.62
C SER A 93 22.42 -1.26 -0.18
N LEU A 94 21.29 -1.51 -0.88
CA LEU A 94 20.57 -0.46 -1.59
C LEU A 94 20.08 0.60 -0.59
N PRO A 95 20.30 1.91 -0.79
CA PRO A 95 19.74 2.92 0.11
C PRO A 95 18.20 2.85 0.14
N PRO A 96 17.55 3.26 1.24
CA PRO A 96 16.10 3.39 1.31
C PRO A 96 15.51 4.10 0.09
N LEU A 97 14.53 3.48 -0.55
CA LEU A 97 13.84 4.00 -1.73
C LEU A 97 12.41 4.42 -1.37
N ARG A 98 12.10 5.69 -1.61
CA ARG A 98 10.75 6.26 -1.52
C ARG A 98 10.25 6.55 -2.92
N ALA A 99 9.35 5.71 -3.43
CA ALA A 99 8.87 5.83 -4.80
C ALA A 99 7.35 5.84 -4.85
N ASN A 100 6.79 6.88 -5.47
CA ASN A 100 5.34 7.01 -5.64
C ASN A 100 4.88 6.22 -6.88
N TYR A 101 4.02 5.23 -6.69
CA TYR A 101 3.31 4.55 -7.80
C TYR A 101 1.87 5.06 -7.97
N ARG A 102 1.22 5.53 -6.89
CA ARG A 102 -0.21 5.86 -6.89
C ARG A 102 -0.56 6.94 -7.91
N ARG A 103 0.30 7.94 -8.06
CA ARG A 103 0.09 9.06 -8.98
C ARG A 103 0.20 8.67 -10.46
N TYR A 104 0.98 7.64 -10.80
CA TYR A 104 1.41 7.38 -12.19
C TYR A 104 0.94 6.04 -12.75
N MET A 105 0.66 5.05 -11.90
CA MET A 105 0.28 3.70 -12.30
C MET A 105 -1.00 3.21 -11.61
N GLY A 106 -1.20 3.63 -10.35
CA GLY A 106 -2.19 3.01 -9.47
C GLY A 106 -1.71 1.67 -8.89
N PHE A 107 -2.34 1.24 -7.78
CA PHE A 107 -1.87 0.09 -7.01
C PHE A 107 -1.90 -1.23 -7.80
N VAL A 108 -3.01 -1.56 -8.46
CA VAL A 108 -3.16 -2.86 -9.15
C VAL A 108 -2.13 -3.04 -10.27
N ALA A 109 -1.89 -2.00 -11.07
CA ALA A 109 -0.89 -2.05 -12.14
C ALA A 109 0.53 -2.19 -11.56
N TYR A 110 0.86 -1.38 -10.56
CA TYR A 110 2.13 -1.48 -9.84
C TYR A 110 2.35 -2.88 -9.24
N ALA A 111 1.36 -3.42 -8.55
CA ALA A 111 1.45 -4.71 -7.90
C ALA A 111 1.64 -5.85 -8.90
N ARG A 112 0.91 -5.83 -10.03
CA ARG A 112 1.12 -6.81 -11.12
C ARG A 112 2.52 -6.75 -11.71
N CYS A 113 3.05 -5.55 -11.95
CA CYS A 113 4.43 -5.40 -12.44
C CYS A 113 5.43 -5.93 -11.41
N MET A 114 5.23 -5.65 -10.12
CA MET A 114 6.10 -6.15 -9.07
C MET A 114 6.01 -7.67 -8.91
N GLU A 115 4.82 -8.26 -9.00
CA GLU A 115 4.64 -9.72 -8.99
C GLU A 115 5.27 -10.40 -10.20
N ALA A 116 5.20 -9.78 -11.38
CA ALA A 116 5.91 -10.27 -12.57
C ALA A 116 7.44 -10.26 -12.41
N LEU A 117 7.96 -9.39 -11.53
CA LEU A 117 9.36 -9.34 -11.13
C LEU A 117 9.65 -10.23 -9.90
N GLY A 118 8.70 -11.10 -9.51
CA GLY A 118 8.84 -12.05 -8.40
C GLY A 118 8.61 -11.47 -7.01
N ALA A 119 8.23 -10.19 -6.87
CA ALA A 119 7.87 -9.62 -5.58
C ALA A 119 6.53 -10.16 -5.10
N ALA A 120 6.30 -10.10 -3.79
CA ALA A 120 5.05 -10.53 -3.19
C ALA A 120 4.64 -9.60 -2.03
N PHE A 121 3.32 -9.45 -1.86
CA PHE A 121 2.70 -8.58 -0.88
C PHE A 121 2.14 -9.41 0.27
N TYR A 122 2.38 -8.96 1.50
CA TYR A 122 2.01 -9.67 2.70
C TYR A 122 1.41 -8.73 3.74
N LEU A 123 0.51 -9.27 4.55
CA LEU A 123 0.12 -8.71 5.83
C LEU A 123 0.90 -9.44 6.93
N TYR A 124 1.55 -8.67 7.79
CA TYR A 124 2.40 -9.17 8.85
C TYR A 124 2.09 -8.45 10.17
N GLN A 125 2.04 -9.20 11.26
CA GLN A 125 1.96 -8.61 12.60
C GLN A 125 3.04 -9.26 13.48
N PRO A 126 3.92 -8.47 14.11
CA PRO A 126 4.92 -9.00 15.03
C PRO A 126 4.31 -9.89 16.11
N GLY A 127 4.97 -11.02 16.40
CA GLY A 127 4.51 -11.99 17.39
C GLY A 127 3.52 -13.04 16.88
N HIS A 128 3.10 -12.97 15.60
CA HIS A 128 2.29 -14.02 14.97
C HIS A 128 3.17 -15.01 14.19
N ALA A 129 2.81 -16.29 14.21
CA ALA A 129 3.54 -17.37 13.53
C ALA A 129 3.29 -17.44 12.01
N TYR A 130 2.37 -16.63 11.50
CA TYR A 130 1.93 -16.66 10.11
C TYR A 130 2.02 -15.27 9.50
N VAL A 131 2.21 -15.25 8.19
CA VAL A 131 1.93 -14.09 7.36
C VAL A 131 0.75 -14.40 6.44
N TYR A 132 0.22 -13.36 5.82
CA TYR A 132 -0.93 -13.50 4.93
C TYR A 132 -0.58 -12.87 3.60
N ARG A 133 -0.30 -13.71 2.60
CA ARG A 133 -0.02 -13.27 1.24
C ARG A 133 -1.28 -12.67 0.62
N ILE A 134 -1.14 -11.50 0.01
CA ILE A 134 -2.21 -10.80 -0.68
C ILE A 134 -2.15 -11.15 -2.17
N ASP A 135 -3.29 -11.52 -2.75
CA ASP A 135 -3.52 -11.42 -4.21
C ASP A 135 -3.95 -9.98 -4.52
N PRO A 136 -3.11 -9.16 -5.20
CA PRO A 136 -3.39 -7.75 -5.41
C PRO A 136 -4.47 -7.47 -6.44
N VAL A 137 -4.94 -8.49 -7.17
CA VAL A 137 -6.02 -8.39 -8.15
C VAL A 137 -7.37 -8.75 -7.54
N ARG A 138 -7.39 -9.82 -6.76
CA ARG A 138 -8.62 -10.33 -6.13
C ARG A 138 -8.85 -9.77 -4.73
N PHE A 139 -7.83 -9.14 -4.14
CA PHE A 139 -7.82 -8.69 -2.75
C PHE A 139 -8.13 -9.82 -1.75
N SER A 140 -7.79 -11.06 -2.14
CA SER A 140 -7.90 -12.24 -1.30
C SER A 140 -6.59 -12.49 -0.56
N VAL A 141 -6.68 -13.16 0.58
CA VAL A 141 -5.52 -13.47 1.42
C VAL A 141 -5.33 -14.98 1.58
N VAL A 142 -4.09 -15.42 1.48
CA VAL A 142 -3.68 -16.81 1.73
C VAL A 142 -2.73 -16.82 2.93
N ARG A 143 -3.01 -17.67 3.91
CA ARG A 143 -2.17 -17.81 5.10
C ARG A 143 -0.94 -18.67 4.76
N GLU A 144 0.24 -18.15 5.04
CA GLU A 144 1.53 -18.83 4.83
C GLU A 144 2.31 -18.88 6.16
N SER A 145 3.12 -19.93 6.34
CA SER A 145 4.02 -20.03 7.49
C SER A 145 5.24 -19.13 7.25
N VAL A 146 5.75 -18.50 8.32
CA VAL A 146 6.98 -17.67 8.23
C VAL A 146 8.19 -18.50 7.77
N GLU A 147 8.22 -19.78 8.10
CA GLU A 147 9.29 -20.72 7.73
C GLU A 147 9.35 -20.94 6.22
N ASP A 148 8.21 -21.00 5.54
CA ASP A 148 8.18 -21.19 4.09
C ASP A 148 8.71 -19.97 3.33
N LEU A 149 8.47 -18.75 3.84
CA LEU A 149 9.02 -17.53 3.24
C LEU A 149 10.54 -17.49 3.18
N SER A 150 11.22 -18.05 4.17
CA SER A 150 12.68 -18.07 4.20
C SER A 150 13.30 -18.84 3.01
N LYS A 151 12.50 -19.69 2.34
CA LYS A 151 12.92 -20.51 1.20
C LYS A 151 12.81 -19.77 -0.15
N HIS A 152 12.16 -18.61 -0.19
CA HIS A 152 11.78 -17.94 -1.45
C HIS A 152 12.83 -16.95 -2.01
N GLY A 153 14.05 -16.90 -1.46
CA GLY A 153 15.14 -16.09 -2.01
C GLY A 153 14.90 -14.58 -1.97
N PHE A 154 14.01 -14.11 -1.10
CA PHE A 154 13.74 -12.69 -0.90
C PHE A 154 14.94 -11.97 -0.28
N SER A 155 15.09 -10.70 -0.64
CA SER A 155 15.96 -9.77 0.03
C SER A 155 15.65 -9.75 1.53
N PRO A 156 16.65 -9.61 2.41
CA PRO A 156 16.44 -9.47 3.86
C PRO A 156 15.71 -8.17 4.25
N ARG A 157 15.32 -7.34 3.26
CA ARG A 157 14.64 -6.07 3.47
C ARG A 157 13.21 -6.17 2.97
N SER A 158 12.29 -5.88 3.88
CA SER A 158 10.89 -5.65 3.54
C SER A 158 10.65 -4.18 3.21
N ARG A 159 9.77 -3.90 2.25
CA ARG A 159 9.27 -2.55 1.99
C ARG A 159 7.90 -2.39 2.62
N VAL A 160 7.78 -1.49 3.59
CA VAL A 160 6.49 -1.18 4.21
C VAL A 160 5.66 -0.34 3.24
N ILE A 161 4.41 -0.74 3.02
CA ILE A 161 3.43 0.00 2.23
C ILE A 161 2.39 0.56 3.19
N SER A 162 2.55 1.83 3.54
CA SER A 162 1.63 2.52 4.43
C SER A 162 0.41 3.05 3.67
N ASP A 163 -0.75 3.04 4.33
CA ASP A 163 -1.96 3.75 3.91
C ASP A 163 -2.39 3.48 2.47
N GLU A 164 -2.40 2.21 2.03
CA GLU A 164 -2.89 1.82 0.71
C GLU A 164 -4.39 1.50 0.73
N PRO A 165 -5.27 2.39 0.22
CA PRO A 165 -6.72 2.20 0.31
C PRO A 165 -7.21 0.96 -0.42
N ALA A 166 -6.56 0.57 -1.53
CA ALA A 166 -6.95 -0.62 -2.28
C ALA A 166 -6.82 -1.90 -1.44
N LEU A 167 -5.92 -1.91 -0.46
CA LEU A 167 -5.67 -3.06 0.40
C LEU A 167 -6.52 -3.09 1.67
N LYS A 168 -7.40 -2.10 1.88
CA LYS A 168 -8.23 -2.01 3.09
C LYS A 168 -9.10 -3.26 3.29
N SER A 169 -9.70 -3.79 2.22
CA SER A 169 -10.54 -4.99 2.30
C SER A 169 -9.75 -6.23 2.71
N ALA A 170 -8.49 -6.36 2.26
CA ALA A 170 -7.60 -7.44 2.66
C ALA A 170 -7.20 -7.32 4.14
N VAL A 171 -6.90 -6.10 4.60
CA VAL A 171 -6.64 -5.79 6.02
C VAL A 171 -7.85 -6.16 6.87
N ASP A 172 -9.04 -5.69 6.52
CA ASP A 172 -10.27 -5.96 7.27
C ASP A 172 -10.56 -7.48 7.33
N GLN A 173 -10.35 -8.21 6.22
CA GLN A 173 -10.49 -9.67 6.17
C GLN A 173 -9.57 -10.38 7.18
N VAL A 174 -8.29 -10.02 7.25
CA VAL A 174 -7.37 -10.70 8.19
C VAL A 174 -7.62 -10.30 9.63
N ARG A 175 -8.03 -9.04 9.89
CA ARG A 175 -8.43 -8.61 11.23
C ARG A 175 -9.61 -9.43 11.74
N GLN A 176 -10.65 -9.57 10.91
CA GLN A 176 -11.86 -10.33 11.27
C GLN A 176 -11.61 -11.83 11.37
N ARG A 177 -10.88 -12.42 10.41
CA ARG A 177 -10.73 -13.87 10.30
C ARG A 177 -9.65 -14.45 11.22
N TYR A 178 -8.60 -13.68 11.48
CA TYR A 178 -7.41 -14.16 12.19
C TYR A 178 -7.09 -13.37 13.46
N GLY A 179 -7.91 -12.38 13.83
CA GLY A 179 -7.74 -11.61 15.06
C GLY A 179 -6.48 -10.73 15.07
N LEU A 180 -6.00 -10.30 13.90
CA LEU A 180 -4.93 -9.31 13.81
C LEU A 180 -5.48 -7.95 14.23
N SER A 181 -4.79 -7.25 15.13
CA SER A 181 -5.23 -5.92 15.59
C SER A 181 -4.73 -4.84 14.63
N ASP A 182 -3.46 -4.92 14.25
CA ASP A 182 -2.81 -3.91 13.40
C ASP A 182 -1.74 -4.53 12.50
N PRO A 183 -2.16 -5.23 11.42
CA PRO A 183 -1.21 -5.82 10.50
C PRO A 183 -0.57 -4.75 9.61
N GLU A 184 0.74 -4.81 9.49
CA GLU A 184 1.52 -4.02 8.52
C GLU A 184 1.44 -4.68 7.13
N ILE A 185 1.30 -3.85 6.09
CA ILE A 185 1.46 -4.31 4.71
C ILE A 185 2.94 -4.20 4.37
N VAL A 186 3.54 -5.32 4.01
CA VAL A 186 4.93 -5.40 3.56
C VAL A 186 4.99 -6.01 2.17
N MET A 187 5.96 -5.54 1.39
CA MET A 187 6.32 -6.15 0.12
C MET A 187 7.73 -6.72 0.25
N LEU A 188 7.85 -8.00 -0.08
CA LEU A 188 9.12 -8.69 -0.18
C LEU A 188 9.54 -8.72 -1.63
N VAL A 189 10.82 -8.46 -1.86
CA VAL A 189 11.41 -8.33 -3.20
C VAL A 189 12.50 -9.37 -3.37
N PRO A 190 12.60 -10.06 -4.51
CA PRO A 190 13.67 -11.02 -4.76
C PRO A 190 15.07 -10.40 -4.63
N THR A 191 16.03 -11.19 -4.14
CA THR A 191 17.42 -10.73 -3.92
C THR A 191 18.09 -10.30 -5.23
N ASP A 192 17.82 -11.01 -6.33
CA ASP A 192 18.30 -10.69 -7.67
C ASP A 192 17.74 -9.38 -8.20
N LEU A 193 16.45 -9.08 -7.94
CA LEU A 193 15.86 -7.78 -8.32
C LEU A 193 16.50 -6.62 -7.55
N GLU A 194 16.72 -6.77 -6.24
CA GLU A 194 17.42 -5.74 -5.45
C GLU A 194 18.89 -5.58 -5.88
N GLY A 195 19.57 -6.70 -6.15
CA GLY A 195 20.92 -6.73 -6.67
C GLY A 195 21.04 -6.01 -8.02
N GLY A 196 20.15 -6.33 -8.96
CA GLY A 196 20.09 -5.69 -10.28
C GLY A 196 19.84 -4.19 -10.20
N LEU A 197 18.92 -3.76 -9.32
CA LEU A 197 18.69 -2.33 -9.06
C LEU A 197 19.94 -1.64 -8.48
N SER A 198 20.60 -2.27 -7.50
CA SER A 198 21.83 -1.75 -6.91
C SER A 198 22.96 -1.61 -7.94
N SER A 199 23.19 -2.65 -8.74
CA SER A 199 24.19 -2.64 -9.82
C SER A 199 23.90 -1.57 -10.88
N TYR A 200 22.63 -1.43 -11.29
CA TYR A 200 22.24 -0.40 -12.25
C TYR A 200 22.51 1.00 -11.70
N LEU A 201 22.12 1.28 -10.46
CA LEU A 201 22.34 2.59 -9.84
C LEU A 201 23.82 2.89 -9.66
N ALA A 202 24.62 1.92 -9.22
CA ALA A 202 26.07 2.07 -9.09
C ALA A 202 26.75 2.45 -10.42
N GLY A 203 26.29 1.87 -11.53
CA GLY A 203 26.82 2.15 -12.87
C GLY A 203 26.37 3.48 -13.49
N HIS A 204 25.24 4.05 -13.05
CA HIS A 204 24.62 5.19 -13.76
C HIS A 204 24.49 6.47 -12.91
N LEU A 205 24.46 6.38 -11.58
CA LEU A 205 24.39 7.56 -10.71
C LEU A 205 25.58 8.52 -10.88
N PRO A 206 26.84 8.07 -11.06
CA PRO A 206 27.96 8.98 -11.26
C PRO A 206 27.78 9.87 -12.49
N ALA A 207 27.25 9.32 -13.58
CA ALA A 207 26.98 10.08 -14.80
C ALA A 207 25.73 10.96 -14.69
N ALA A 208 24.68 10.46 -14.01
CA ALA A 208 23.38 11.14 -13.93
C ALA A 208 23.28 12.21 -12.84
N ALA A 209 24.14 12.16 -11.82
CA ALA A 209 24.06 13.02 -10.64
C ALA A 209 25.43 13.41 -10.06
N SER A 210 26.55 12.97 -10.63
CA SER A 210 27.89 13.16 -10.06
C SER A 210 28.00 12.68 -8.60
N VAL A 211 27.29 11.59 -8.29
CA VAL A 211 27.22 10.97 -6.97
C VAL A 211 27.46 9.47 -7.10
N GLU A 212 28.33 8.93 -6.25
CA GLU A 212 28.53 7.48 -6.14
C GLU A 212 27.47 6.87 -5.21
N LEU A 213 26.98 5.67 -5.55
CA LEU A 213 25.93 4.99 -4.76
C LEU A 213 26.32 4.80 -3.28
N ARG A 214 27.60 4.56 -2.98
CA ARG A 214 28.09 4.38 -1.60
C ARG A 214 27.91 5.61 -0.71
N ASN A 215 27.78 6.80 -1.31
CA ASN A 215 27.57 8.06 -0.59
C ASN A 215 26.08 8.43 -0.52
N VAL A 216 25.17 7.58 -1.03
CA VAL A 216 23.72 7.83 -1.04
C VAL A 216 23.07 7.21 0.20
N VAL A 217 22.30 8.01 0.94
CA VAL A 217 21.55 7.56 2.12
C VAL A 217 20.05 7.45 1.89
N ALA A 218 19.52 8.05 0.82
CA ALA A 218 18.12 7.88 0.42
C ALA A 218 17.93 8.18 -1.08
N LEU A 219 16.94 7.51 -1.68
CA LEU A 219 16.49 7.72 -3.05
C LEU A 219 15.02 8.11 -3.02
N ASP A 220 14.65 9.16 -3.74
CA ASP A 220 13.27 9.56 -3.97
C ASP A 220 12.95 9.47 -5.47
N GLY A 221 11.73 9.02 -5.79
CA GLY A 221 11.34 8.81 -7.17
C GLY A 221 9.88 8.45 -7.37
N HIS A 222 9.59 7.89 -8.54
CA HIS A 222 8.29 7.36 -8.88
C HIS A 222 8.37 6.20 -9.85
N TYR A 223 7.38 5.32 -9.80
CA TYR A 223 7.22 4.27 -10.80
C TYR A 223 6.36 4.77 -11.95
N ARG A 224 6.69 4.38 -13.18
CA ARG A 224 5.84 4.65 -14.36
C ARG A 224 5.82 3.45 -15.31
N PRO A 225 4.75 3.28 -16.11
CA PRO A 225 4.70 2.24 -17.13
C PRO A 225 5.82 2.43 -18.17
N ARG A 226 6.37 1.32 -18.67
CA ARG A 226 7.35 1.32 -19.77
C ARG A 226 7.16 0.08 -20.63
N GLY A 227 6.58 0.26 -21.82
CA GLY A 227 6.23 -0.88 -22.69
C GLY A 227 5.29 -1.85 -21.96
N HIS A 228 5.69 -3.12 -21.88
CA HIS A 228 4.97 -4.16 -21.12
C HIS A 228 5.39 -4.25 -19.65
N GLY A 229 6.41 -3.50 -19.22
CA GLY A 229 6.93 -3.48 -17.86
C GLY A 229 6.76 -2.10 -17.22
N MET A 230 7.69 -1.78 -16.33
CA MET A 230 7.72 -0.48 -15.67
C MET A 230 9.15 0.05 -15.57
N CYS A 231 9.29 1.26 -15.08
CA CYS A 231 10.59 1.77 -14.68
C CYS A 231 10.45 2.57 -13.40
N LEU A 232 11.54 2.59 -12.63
CA LEU A 232 11.73 3.51 -11.53
C LEU A 232 12.43 4.75 -12.08
N VAL A 233 11.81 5.91 -11.92
CA VAL A 233 12.44 7.20 -12.17
C VAL A 233 12.93 7.73 -10.83
N VAL A 234 14.24 7.75 -10.65
CA VAL A 234 14.88 8.43 -9.51
C VAL A 234 14.91 9.91 -9.82
N THR A 235 14.26 10.71 -8.99
CA THR A 235 14.16 12.17 -9.17
C THR A 235 15.11 12.94 -8.27
N GLN A 236 15.50 12.34 -7.16
CA GLN A 236 16.38 12.94 -6.18
C GLN A 236 17.18 11.87 -5.43
N VAL A 237 18.43 12.17 -5.14
CA VAL A 237 19.28 11.40 -4.23
C VAL A 237 19.67 12.28 -3.06
N THR A 238 19.63 11.72 -1.86
CA THR A 238 20.16 12.38 -0.65
C THR A 238 21.48 11.71 -0.30
N THR A 239 22.54 12.50 -0.16
CA THR A 239 23.88 12.01 0.18
C THR A 239 24.14 12.04 1.69
N ASP A 240 25.17 11.33 2.12
CA ASP A 240 25.62 11.23 3.52
C ASP A 240 26.03 12.58 4.12
N ASP A 241 26.55 13.49 3.31
CA ASP A 241 26.81 14.90 3.65
C ASP A 241 25.53 15.77 3.75
N GLY A 242 24.35 15.17 3.54
CA GLY A 242 23.05 15.82 3.63
C GLY A 242 22.62 16.59 2.39
N ARG A 243 23.42 16.63 1.31
CA ARG A 243 23.01 17.30 0.07
C ARG A 243 21.88 16.53 -0.61
N GLN A 244 21.01 17.27 -1.29
CA GLN A 244 19.96 16.74 -2.15
C GLN A 244 20.31 17.06 -3.60
N VAL A 245 20.56 16.02 -4.39
CA VAL A 245 20.92 16.15 -5.81
C VAL A 245 19.75 15.68 -6.66
N LYS A 246 19.24 16.57 -7.51
CA LYS A 246 18.18 16.24 -8.47
C LYS A 246 18.77 15.41 -9.61
N THR A 247 18.01 14.44 -10.08
CA THR A 247 18.36 13.61 -11.24
C THR A 247 17.08 13.19 -11.97
N ASP A 248 17.22 12.59 -13.15
CA ASP A 248 16.10 11.96 -13.89
C ASP A 248 16.53 10.56 -14.35
N LEU A 249 17.25 9.87 -13.46
CA LEU A 249 17.77 8.54 -13.75
C LEU A 249 16.62 7.55 -13.84
N THR A 250 16.38 7.05 -15.06
CA THR A 250 15.39 6.01 -15.32
C THR A 250 16.04 4.63 -15.24
N VAL A 251 15.54 3.80 -14.33
CA VAL A 251 15.92 2.40 -14.17
C VAL A 251 14.83 1.51 -14.79
N PRO A 252 15.11 0.79 -15.90
CA PRO A 252 14.17 -0.19 -16.43
C PRO A 252 13.95 -1.32 -15.43
N LEU A 253 12.68 -1.73 -15.26
CA LEU A 253 12.28 -2.85 -14.42
C LEU A 253 11.36 -3.74 -15.25
N GLY A 254 11.94 -4.83 -15.78
CA GLY A 254 11.28 -5.75 -16.72
C GLY A 254 11.73 -5.56 -18.16
#